data_AF-C8Z6R0-F1
#
_entry.id   AF-C8Z6R0-F1
#
_cell.length_a   1.000
_cell.length_b   1.000
_cell.length_c   1.000
_cell.angle_alpha   90.00
_cell.angle_beta   90.00
_cell.angle_gamma   90.00
#
_symmetry.space_group_name_H-M   'P 1'
#
loop_
_entity.id
_entity.type
_entity.pdbx_description
1 polymer ?
#
loop_
_entity_poly.entity_id
_entity_poly.type
_entity_poly.pdbx_seq_one_letter_code
_entity_poly.pdbx_strand_id
1 'polypeptide(L)'
;MTSWRDKSAKVQVKESELPSSIPAQTGLTFNIWYNKWSQGFAGNTRFVSPFALQPQLHSGKTRGDNDGQLFFCLFFAKGMCCLGPKCEYLHHIPDEEDIGKLALRTEVLDCFGREKFADYREDMGGIGSFRKKNKTLYVGGIDGALNSKHLKPAQIESRIRFVFSRLGDIDRIRYVESKNCGFVKFKYQANAEFAKEAMSNQTLLLPSDKEWDDRREGTGLLVKWANEDPDPAAQKRLQEELKLESLNMMVHLINNNTNSAGTEVNNKNNERLDRTFPEASVDNVKKRLLPLDNGMESDDFIEKLKKVKKNISRENISSKPSVGKLGGPLLDYLSSDED
;
A
#
# COMPACT_ATOMS: atom_id res chain seq x y z
N MET A 1 -6.04 8.78 -24.41
CA MET A 1 -7.07 7.80 -23.99
C MET A 1 -8.02 8.52 -23.05
N THR A 2 -9.31 8.19 -23.04
CA THR A 2 -10.28 8.79 -22.09
C THR A 2 -9.99 8.31 -20.66
N SER A 3 -10.00 9.23 -19.69
CA SER A 3 -9.80 8.89 -18.28
C SER A 3 -11.02 8.12 -17.75
N TRP A 4 -10.84 7.42 -16.63
CA TRP A 4 -11.99 6.86 -15.90
C TRP A 4 -12.85 7.98 -15.29
N ARG A 5 -12.22 9.11 -14.89
CA ARG A 5 -12.87 10.27 -14.27
C ARG A 5 -13.88 10.97 -15.20
N ASP A 6 -13.79 10.74 -16.52
CA ASP A 6 -14.62 11.39 -17.56
C ASP A 6 -15.84 10.56 -18.00
N LYS A 7 -16.01 9.35 -17.44
CA LYS A 7 -17.04 8.40 -17.86
C LYS A 7 -17.69 7.70 -16.67
N SER A 8 -18.97 7.37 -16.79
CA SER A 8 -19.65 6.50 -15.84
C SER A 8 -19.15 5.05 -15.96
N ALA A 9 -19.04 4.35 -14.84
CA ALA A 9 -18.69 2.93 -14.80
C ALA A 9 -19.63 2.10 -15.68
N LYS A 10 -19.13 1.00 -16.25
CA LYS A 10 -19.95 0.10 -17.07
C LYS A 10 -20.53 -1.02 -16.21
N VAL A 11 -21.76 -1.40 -16.51
CA VAL A 11 -22.34 -2.67 -16.04
C VAL A 11 -21.54 -3.80 -16.69
N GLN A 12 -21.01 -4.73 -15.90
CA GLN A 12 -20.12 -5.78 -16.39
C GLN A 12 -20.89 -7.04 -16.80
N VAL A 13 -21.95 -7.36 -16.07
CA VAL A 13 -22.82 -8.54 -16.25
C VAL A 13 -24.26 -8.16 -15.94
N LYS A 14 -25.24 -8.89 -16.48
CA LYS A 14 -26.64 -8.77 -16.02
C LYS A 14 -26.80 -9.47 -14.68
N GLU A 15 -27.73 -9.01 -13.87
CA GLU A 15 -28.08 -9.65 -12.58
C GLU A 15 -28.53 -11.11 -12.76
N SER A 16 -29.20 -11.42 -13.88
CA SER A 16 -29.61 -12.78 -14.26
C SER A 16 -28.47 -13.75 -14.60
N GLU A 17 -27.25 -13.26 -14.80
CA GLU A 17 -26.06 -14.09 -15.05
C GLU A 17 -25.38 -14.51 -13.74
N LEU A 18 -25.82 -13.95 -12.60
CA LEU A 18 -25.29 -14.23 -11.28
C LEU A 18 -26.22 -15.16 -10.49
N PRO A 19 -25.69 -15.94 -9.54
CA PRO A 19 -26.50 -16.66 -8.57
C PRO A 19 -27.42 -15.71 -7.79
N SER A 20 -28.61 -16.21 -7.45
CA SER A 20 -29.57 -15.50 -6.60
C SER A 20 -28.98 -15.11 -5.24
N SER A 21 -29.61 -14.11 -4.61
CA SER A 21 -29.21 -13.58 -3.30
C SER A 21 -27.77 -13.05 -3.27
N ILE A 22 -27.47 -12.10 -4.17
CA ILE A 22 -26.19 -11.39 -4.21
C ILE A 22 -25.93 -10.71 -2.84
N PRO A 23 -24.85 -11.07 -2.13
CA PRO A 23 -24.58 -10.54 -0.79
C PRO A 23 -23.84 -9.20 -0.87
N ALA A 24 -23.75 -8.51 0.28
CA ALA A 24 -22.75 -7.46 0.46
C ALA A 24 -21.33 -8.03 0.28
N GLN A 25 -20.39 -7.19 -0.20
CA GLN A 25 -18.99 -7.60 -0.37
C GLN A 25 -18.20 -7.74 0.94
N THR A 26 -18.69 -7.13 2.02
CA THR A 26 -18.12 -7.20 3.35
C THR A 26 -18.74 -8.34 4.16
N GLY A 27 -17.94 -8.97 5.02
CA GLY A 27 -18.36 -10.09 5.86
C GLY A 27 -18.25 -11.49 5.23
N LEU A 28 -18.67 -12.50 5.99
CA LEU A 28 -18.46 -13.91 5.65
C LEU A 28 -19.42 -14.45 4.57
N THR A 29 -20.59 -13.82 4.41
CA THR A 29 -21.64 -14.25 3.46
C THR A 29 -21.16 -14.25 2.01
N PHE A 30 -20.31 -13.29 1.63
CA PHE A 30 -19.68 -13.25 0.31
C PHE A 30 -18.88 -14.53 0.02
N ASN A 31 -18.09 -15.00 0.99
CA ASN A 31 -17.28 -16.21 0.82
C ASN A 31 -18.15 -17.46 0.65
N ILE A 32 -19.26 -17.57 1.39
CA ILE A 32 -20.20 -18.70 1.26
C ILE A 32 -20.86 -18.68 -0.13
N TRP A 33 -21.34 -17.52 -0.57
CA TRP A 33 -21.97 -17.33 -1.88
C TRP A 33 -21.00 -17.62 -3.03
N TYR A 34 -19.79 -17.05 -2.98
CA TYR A 34 -18.75 -17.25 -3.99
C TYR A 34 -18.24 -18.70 -4.05
N ASN A 35 -18.08 -19.35 -2.89
CA ASN A 35 -17.71 -20.76 -2.83
C ASN A 35 -18.81 -21.67 -3.41
N LYS A 36 -20.09 -21.39 -3.12
CA LYS A 36 -21.21 -22.12 -3.71
C LYS A 36 -21.26 -21.95 -5.23
N TRP A 37 -20.98 -20.76 -5.74
CA TRP A 37 -20.88 -20.50 -7.17
C TRP A 37 -19.70 -21.24 -7.81
N SER A 38 -18.51 -21.17 -7.20
CA SER A 38 -17.30 -21.82 -7.74
C SER A 38 -17.38 -23.35 -7.76
N GLN A 39 -18.10 -23.96 -6.81
CA GLN A 39 -18.39 -25.40 -6.79
C GLN A 39 -19.38 -25.85 -7.88
N GLY A 40 -20.09 -24.92 -8.53
CA GLY A 40 -20.97 -25.23 -9.67
C GLY A 40 -20.22 -25.55 -10.97
N PHE A 41 -18.91 -25.28 -11.03
CA PHE A 41 -18.07 -25.61 -12.18
C PHE A 41 -17.49 -27.02 -12.04
N ALA A 42 -17.66 -27.84 -13.08
CA ALA A 42 -17.16 -29.21 -13.09
C ALA A 42 -15.62 -29.26 -13.23
N GLY A 43 -14.98 -30.12 -12.43
CA GLY A 43 -13.55 -30.42 -12.51
C GLY A 43 -12.86 -30.49 -11.15
N ASN A 44 -11.74 -31.22 -11.08
CA ASN A 44 -10.88 -31.29 -9.89
C ASN A 44 -9.85 -30.14 -9.82
N THR A 45 -9.73 -29.37 -10.90
CA THR A 45 -8.83 -28.21 -11.00
C THR A 45 -9.58 -26.91 -10.73
N ARG A 46 -8.85 -25.80 -10.57
CA ARG A 46 -9.47 -24.48 -10.44
C ARG A 46 -10.15 -24.11 -11.75
N PHE A 47 -11.47 -23.87 -11.70
CA PHE A 47 -12.21 -23.30 -12.83
C PHE A 47 -11.59 -21.98 -13.31
N VAL A 48 -11.73 -21.70 -14.60
CA VAL A 48 -11.47 -20.38 -15.19
C VAL A 48 -12.75 -19.56 -15.11
N SER A 49 -12.66 -18.36 -14.52
CA SER A 49 -13.82 -17.47 -14.36
C SER A 49 -14.38 -17.07 -15.74
N PRO A 50 -15.71 -17.17 -15.96
CA PRO A 50 -16.34 -16.60 -17.15
C PRO A 50 -16.30 -15.06 -17.15
N PHE A 51 -16.17 -14.46 -15.97
CA PHE A 51 -16.16 -13.01 -15.74
C PHE A 51 -14.73 -12.50 -15.51
N ALA A 52 -14.39 -11.36 -16.12
CA ALA A 52 -13.07 -10.76 -16.03
C ALA A 52 -13.15 -9.23 -16.05
N LEU A 53 -12.36 -8.56 -15.21
CA LEU A 53 -12.23 -7.10 -15.26
C LEU A 53 -11.44 -6.67 -16.49
N GLN A 54 -11.99 -5.72 -17.25
CA GLN A 54 -11.26 -4.98 -18.28
C GLN A 54 -11.07 -3.52 -17.80
N PRO A 55 -9.92 -3.15 -17.19
CA PRO A 55 -9.77 -1.85 -16.51
C PRO A 55 -10.12 -0.65 -17.39
N GLN A 56 -9.59 -0.58 -18.61
CA GLN A 56 -9.84 0.55 -19.50
C GLN A 56 -11.32 0.66 -19.95
N LEU A 57 -12.04 -0.47 -20.08
CA LEU A 57 -13.44 -0.46 -20.50
C LEU A 57 -14.37 -0.19 -19.31
N HIS A 58 -14.24 -0.99 -18.25
CA HIS A 58 -15.19 -1.04 -17.14
C HIS A 58 -15.07 0.15 -16.18
N SER A 59 -13.86 0.68 -15.96
CA SER A 59 -13.64 1.73 -14.96
C SER A 59 -14.40 3.02 -15.29
N GLY A 60 -14.89 3.69 -14.27
CA GLY A 60 -15.56 4.98 -14.37
C GLY A 60 -16.24 5.37 -13.06
N LYS A 61 -16.82 6.57 -13.01
CA LYS A 61 -17.55 7.08 -11.85
C LYS A 61 -18.78 6.25 -11.52
N THR A 62 -19.01 6.05 -10.22
CA THR A 62 -20.18 5.42 -9.60
C THR A 62 -20.91 6.42 -8.70
N ARG A 63 -21.79 5.95 -7.80
CA ARG A 63 -22.31 6.78 -6.71
C ARG A 63 -21.26 7.03 -5.63
N GLY A 64 -20.48 6.01 -5.29
CA GLY A 64 -19.42 6.07 -4.28
C GLY A 64 -18.44 7.24 -4.48
N ASP A 65 -18.08 7.55 -5.73
CA ASP A 65 -17.25 8.71 -6.07
C ASP A 65 -17.82 10.05 -5.59
N ASN A 66 -19.15 10.20 -5.59
CA ASN A 66 -19.83 11.44 -5.15
C ASN A 66 -20.14 11.41 -3.65
N ASP A 67 -20.40 10.22 -3.11
CA ASP A 67 -20.76 10.00 -1.70
C ASP A 67 -19.53 9.98 -0.76
N GLY A 68 -18.32 10.15 -1.30
CA GLY A 68 -17.07 10.17 -0.54
C GLY A 68 -16.58 8.78 -0.10
N GLN A 69 -16.98 7.73 -0.82
CA GLN A 69 -16.53 6.36 -0.59
C GLN A 69 -15.00 6.23 -0.76
N LEU A 70 -14.40 5.36 0.06
CA LEU A 70 -12.97 5.05 0.01
C LEU A 70 -12.68 3.61 -0.43
N PHE A 71 -13.67 2.71 -0.35
CA PHE A 71 -13.51 1.30 -0.69
C PHE A 71 -13.94 0.96 -2.12
N PHE A 72 -13.20 0.04 -2.73
CA PHE A 72 -13.40 -0.44 -4.09
C PHE A 72 -14.45 -1.55 -4.14
N CYS A 73 -15.07 -1.74 -5.30
CA CYS A 73 -16.06 -2.81 -5.47
C CYS A 73 -15.38 -4.17 -5.71
N LEU A 74 -15.66 -5.17 -4.86
CA LEU A 74 -15.12 -6.53 -4.98
C LEU A 74 -15.69 -7.26 -6.21
N PHE A 75 -16.98 -7.04 -6.51
CA PHE A 75 -17.62 -7.55 -7.71
C PHE A 75 -17.01 -6.92 -8.97
N PHE A 76 -16.65 -5.63 -8.93
CA PHE A 76 -15.96 -4.95 -10.04
C PHE A 76 -14.58 -5.55 -10.32
N ALA A 77 -13.78 -5.79 -9.27
CA ALA A 77 -12.47 -6.43 -9.38
C ALA A 77 -12.56 -7.80 -10.08
N LYS A 78 -13.58 -8.60 -9.75
CA LYS A 78 -13.83 -9.91 -10.37
C LYS A 78 -14.57 -9.87 -11.72
N GLY A 79 -14.94 -8.68 -12.21
CA GLY A 79 -15.63 -8.52 -13.50
C GLY A 79 -17.13 -8.88 -13.48
N MET A 80 -17.75 -8.92 -12.30
CA MET A 80 -19.11 -9.42 -12.06
C MET A 80 -20.07 -8.40 -11.41
N CYS A 81 -19.79 -7.10 -11.47
CA CYS A 81 -20.69 -6.08 -10.92
C CYS A 81 -21.85 -5.74 -11.88
N CYS A 82 -23.09 -5.99 -11.45
CA CYS A 82 -24.32 -5.68 -12.18
C CYS A 82 -24.78 -4.22 -12.02
N LEU A 83 -24.30 -3.48 -11.01
CA LEU A 83 -24.77 -2.13 -10.68
C LEU A 83 -24.20 -1.03 -11.59
N GLY A 84 -22.99 -1.23 -12.13
CA GLY A 84 -22.27 -0.23 -12.94
C GLY A 84 -22.21 1.13 -12.22
N PRO A 85 -22.79 2.21 -12.80
CA PRO A 85 -22.72 3.55 -12.21
C PRO A 85 -23.58 3.71 -10.94
N LYS A 86 -24.49 2.77 -10.65
CA LYS A 86 -25.31 2.78 -9.43
C LYS A 86 -24.59 2.21 -8.21
N CYS A 87 -23.37 1.68 -8.37
CA CYS A 87 -22.64 1.08 -7.26
C CYS A 87 -22.24 2.16 -6.22
N GLU A 88 -22.31 1.82 -4.94
CA GLU A 88 -21.88 2.68 -3.82
C GLU A 88 -20.40 2.47 -3.47
N TYR A 89 -19.71 1.61 -4.22
CA TYR A 89 -18.28 1.33 -4.16
C TYR A 89 -17.56 1.86 -5.41
N LEU A 90 -16.26 2.13 -5.29
CA LEU A 90 -15.45 2.70 -6.37
C LEU A 90 -15.21 1.68 -7.50
N HIS A 91 -15.34 2.12 -8.76
CA HIS A 91 -15.08 1.32 -9.98
C HIS A 91 -13.91 1.91 -10.78
N HIS A 92 -12.72 1.94 -10.20
CA HIS A 92 -11.47 2.18 -10.92
C HIS A 92 -10.35 1.34 -10.30
N ILE A 93 -9.17 1.43 -10.89
CA ILE A 93 -7.95 0.88 -10.28
C ILE A 93 -7.51 1.86 -9.18
N PRO A 94 -7.10 1.38 -7.99
CA PRO A 94 -6.60 2.26 -6.93
C PRO A 94 -5.39 3.06 -7.41
N ASP A 95 -5.46 4.38 -7.31
CA ASP A 95 -4.37 5.31 -7.60
C ASP A 95 -3.81 5.95 -6.31
N GLU A 96 -2.75 6.75 -6.43
CA GLU A 96 -2.03 7.30 -5.27
C GLU A 96 -2.91 8.16 -4.35
N GLU A 97 -3.97 8.80 -4.90
CA GLU A 97 -4.92 9.61 -4.15
C GLU A 97 -5.79 8.74 -3.24
N ASP A 98 -6.29 7.62 -3.76
CA ASP A 98 -7.10 6.64 -3.03
C ASP A 98 -6.29 5.98 -1.91
N ILE A 99 -5.04 5.63 -2.23
CA ILE A 99 -4.12 4.97 -1.32
C ILE A 99 -3.76 5.89 -0.15
N GLY A 100 -3.56 7.18 -0.41
CA GLY A 100 -3.39 8.20 0.63
C GLY A 100 -4.61 8.30 1.56
N LYS A 101 -5.81 8.36 0.99
CA LYS A 101 -7.06 8.42 1.77
C LYS A 101 -7.29 7.15 2.61
N LEU A 102 -7.05 5.96 2.03
CA LEU A 102 -7.16 4.69 2.73
C LEU A 102 -6.17 4.60 3.89
N ALA A 103 -4.91 4.95 3.67
CA ALA A 103 -3.86 4.92 4.70
C ALA A 103 -4.16 5.86 5.89
N LEU A 104 -4.77 7.02 5.64
CA LEU A 104 -5.24 7.92 6.70
C LEU A 104 -6.48 7.40 7.43
N ARG A 105 -7.31 6.57 6.78
CA ARG A 105 -8.59 6.10 7.32
C ARG A 105 -8.49 4.82 8.14
N THR A 106 -7.64 3.87 7.75
CA THR A 106 -7.60 2.52 8.33
C THR A 106 -6.36 1.72 7.92
N GLU A 107 -5.75 1.02 8.88
CA GLU A 107 -4.74 -0.02 8.60
C GLU A 107 -5.31 -1.45 8.70
N VAL A 108 -6.46 -1.61 9.36
CA VAL A 108 -7.08 -2.93 9.67
C VAL A 108 -8.03 -3.43 8.59
N LEU A 109 -8.40 -2.59 7.62
CA LEU A 109 -9.24 -2.99 6.48
C LEU A 109 -8.40 -3.11 5.20
N ASP A 110 -8.82 -3.98 4.29
CA ASP A 110 -8.34 -4.00 2.91
C ASP A 110 -9.03 -2.92 2.05
N CYS A 111 -8.56 -2.74 0.81
CA CYS A 111 -9.15 -1.81 -0.15
C CYS A 111 -10.62 -2.10 -0.50
N PHE A 112 -11.17 -3.26 -0.13
CA PHE A 112 -12.59 -3.61 -0.30
C PHE A 112 -13.43 -3.40 0.98
N GLY A 113 -12.84 -2.87 2.05
CA GLY A 113 -13.50 -2.65 3.34
C GLY A 113 -13.68 -3.91 4.19
N ARG A 114 -12.92 -4.99 3.89
CA ARG A 114 -12.94 -6.25 4.66
C ARG A 114 -11.83 -6.25 5.71
N GLU A 115 -12.09 -6.86 6.85
CA GLU A 115 -11.11 -6.93 7.95
C GLU A 115 -9.91 -7.83 7.61
N LYS A 116 -8.71 -7.31 7.87
CA LYS A 116 -7.45 -8.04 7.83
C LYS A 116 -7.28 -8.84 9.13
N PHE A 117 -6.66 -10.00 9.01
CA PHE A 117 -6.35 -10.84 10.17
C PHE A 117 -5.08 -10.34 10.87
N ALA A 118 -4.87 -10.76 12.12
CA ALA A 118 -3.60 -10.49 12.81
C ALA A 118 -2.44 -11.20 12.10
N ASP A 119 -2.60 -12.50 11.87
CA ASP A 119 -1.61 -13.37 11.24
C ASP A 119 -2.16 -13.96 9.93
N TYR A 120 -1.27 -14.47 9.08
CA TYR A 120 -1.68 -15.10 7.83
C TYR A 120 -2.29 -16.49 8.07
N ARG A 121 -3.21 -16.91 7.20
CA ARG A 121 -3.61 -18.32 7.09
C ARG A 121 -2.45 -19.14 6.53
N GLU A 122 -2.31 -20.37 7.00
CA GLU A 122 -1.38 -21.40 6.46
C GLU A 122 -1.42 -21.53 4.93
N ASP A 123 -2.62 -21.39 4.34
CA ASP A 123 -2.82 -21.49 2.91
C ASP A 123 -2.49 -20.23 2.11
N MET A 124 -2.16 -19.11 2.76
CA MET A 124 -1.96 -17.77 2.16
C MET A 124 -3.11 -17.28 1.26
N GLY A 125 -4.31 -17.86 1.37
CA GLY A 125 -5.48 -17.57 0.53
C GLY A 125 -6.34 -16.41 1.01
N GLY A 126 -6.17 -15.97 2.27
CA GLY A 126 -7.03 -14.98 2.94
C GLY A 126 -6.86 -13.52 2.49
N ILE A 127 -7.47 -12.62 3.26
CA ILE A 127 -7.43 -11.16 3.02
C ILE A 127 -6.01 -10.61 3.23
N GLY A 128 -5.29 -11.12 4.23
CA GLY A 128 -3.92 -10.74 4.56
C GLY A 128 -3.77 -10.38 6.04
N SER A 129 -2.54 -10.06 6.45
CA SER A 129 -2.23 -9.58 7.80
C SER A 129 -2.22 -8.05 7.84
N PHE A 130 -2.72 -7.43 8.91
CA PHE A 130 -2.49 -6.00 9.16
C PHE A 130 -1.09 -5.74 9.77
N ARG A 131 -0.53 -6.70 10.52
CA ARG A 131 0.81 -6.58 11.14
C ARG A 131 1.93 -6.47 10.12
N LYS A 132 1.77 -7.09 8.95
CA LYS A 132 2.79 -7.14 7.90
C LYS A 132 2.23 -6.68 6.55
N LYS A 133 2.65 -5.49 6.13
CA LYS A 133 2.29 -4.85 4.86
C LYS A 133 2.92 -5.60 3.67
N ASN A 134 2.28 -6.69 3.22
CA ASN A 134 2.76 -7.47 2.08
C ASN A 134 2.30 -6.83 0.77
N LYS A 135 3.27 -6.47 -0.07
CA LYS A 135 3.05 -5.91 -1.41
C LYS A 135 3.20 -6.97 -2.53
N THR A 136 3.44 -8.24 -2.17
CA THR A 136 3.86 -9.31 -3.12
C THR A 136 2.85 -10.45 -3.20
N LEU A 137 2.46 -10.79 -4.43
CA LEU A 137 1.58 -11.91 -4.75
C LEU A 137 2.37 -13.09 -5.32
N TYR A 138 2.03 -14.29 -4.87
CA TYR A 138 2.39 -15.55 -5.51
C TYR A 138 1.34 -15.89 -6.56
N VAL A 139 1.79 -16.18 -7.79
CA VAL A 139 0.97 -16.53 -8.95
C VAL A 139 1.36 -17.93 -9.41
N GLY A 140 0.51 -18.93 -9.17
CA GLY A 140 0.79 -20.34 -9.46
C GLY A 140 -0.13 -20.95 -10.54
N GLY A 141 0.35 -22.01 -11.19
CA GLY A 141 -0.41 -22.71 -12.24
C GLY A 141 -0.46 -21.95 -13.55
N ILE A 142 0.63 -21.26 -13.90
CA ILE A 142 0.71 -20.39 -15.07
C ILE A 142 0.49 -21.19 -16.36
N ASP A 143 1.14 -22.35 -16.52
CA ASP A 143 0.96 -23.22 -17.69
C ASP A 143 -0.51 -23.63 -17.91
N GLY A 144 -1.21 -24.05 -16.84
CA GLY A 144 -2.63 -24.39 -16.92
C GLY A 144 -3.51 -23.20 -17.30
N ALA A 145 -3.17 -21.99 -16.83
CA ALA A 145 -3.87 -20.76 -17.24
C ALA A 145 -3.56 -20.36 -18.68
N LEU A 146 -2.46 -20.83 -19.27
CA LEU A 146 -2.09 -20.66 -20.67
C LEU A 146 -2.67 -21.75 -21.59
N ASN A 147 -3.51 -22.67 -21.10
CA ASN A 147 -3.90 -23.91 -21.79
C ASN A 147 -2.67 -24.71 -22.32
N SER A 148 -1.58 -24.73 -21.54
CA SER A 148 -0.29 -25.33 -21.90
C SER A 148 0.31 -24.83 -23.23
N LYS A 149 -0.06 -23.61 -23.65
CA LYS A 149 0.51 -22.93 -24.82
C LYS A 149 2.02 -22.76 -24.66
N HIS A 150 2.78 -23.33 -25.58
CA HIS A 150 4.25 -23.22 -25.61
C HIS A 150 4.72 -21.78 -25.82
N LEU A 151 5.02 -21.09 -24.72
CA LEU A 151 5.63 -19.77 -24.66
C LEU A 151 7.01 -19.87 -24.00
N LYS A 152 7.96 -19.03 -24.44
CA LYS A 152 9.27 -18.91 -23.78
C LYS A 152 9.13 -18.17 -22.43
N PRO A 153 10.01 -18.42 -21.44
CA PRO A 153 9.93 -17.77 -20.12
C PRO A 153 9.82 -16.24 -20.17
N ALA A 154 10.55 -15.57 -21.06
CA ALA A 154 10.47 -14.13 -21.26
C ALA A 154 9.11 -13.66 -21.81
N GLN A 155 8.45 -14.46 -22.65
CA GLN A 155 7.10 -14.17 -23.14
C GLN A 155 6.08 -14.33 -22.02
N ILE A 156 6.24 -15.35 -21.18
CA ILE A 156 5.39 -15.58 -19.99
C ILE A 156 5.53 -14.42 -18.99
N GLU A 157 6.76 -13.97 -18.70
CA GLU A 157 6.97 -12.82 -17.81
C GLU A 157 6.37 -11.53 -18.38
N SER A 158 6.57 -11.27 -19.68
CA SER A 158 5.94 -10.15 -20.38
C SER A 158 4.40 -10.19 -20.28
N ARG A 159 3.82 -11.39 -20.32
CA ARG A 159 2.38 -11.63 -20.17
C ARG A 159 1.86 -11.30 -18.78
N ILE A 160 2.53 -11.81 -17.75
CA ILE A 160 2.24 -11.50 -16.35
C ILE A 160 2.36 -9.99 -16.13
N ARG A 161 3.41 -9.37 -16.66
CA ARG A 161 3.62 -7.91 -16.62
C ARG A 161 2.47 -7.15 -17.29
N PHE A 162 2.08 -7.53 -18.50
CA PHE A 162 0.99 -6.88 -19.25
C PHE A 162 -0.36 -6.95 -18.53
N VAL A 163 -0.68 -8.08 -17.89
CA VAL A 163 -1.97 -8.24 -17.22
C VAL A 163 -1.98 -7.54 -15.85
N PHE A 164 -0.93 -7.75 -15.03
CA PHE A 164 -0.89 -7.18 -13.67
C PHE A 164 -0.60 -5.68 -13.65
N SER A 165 0.16 -5.11 -14.61
CA SER A 165 0.41 -3.65 -14.67
C SER A 165 -0.84 -2.81 -14.92
N ARG A 166 -1.91 -3.43 -15.45
CA ARG A 166 -3.21 -2.79 -15.66
C ARG A 166 -4.05 -2.72 -14.38
N LEU A 167 -3.54 -3.27 -13.27
CA LEU A 167 -4.18 -3.32 -11.95
C LEU A 167 -3.42 -2.48 -10.90
N GLY A 168 -2.31 -1.84 -11.29
CA GLY A 168 -1.54 -0.93 -10.45
C GLY A 168 -0.04 -0.90 -10.80
N ASP A 169 0.66 0.02 -10.16
CA ASP A 169 2.11 0.19 -10.32
C ASP A 169 2.89 -1.05 -9.85
N ILE A 170 3.68 -1.61 -10.75
CA ILE A 170 4.54 -2.76 -10.51
C ILE A 170 5.93 -2.29 -10.09
N ASP A 171 6.41 -2.81 -8.96
CA ASP A 171 7.81 -2.70 -8.54
C ASP A 171 8.64 -3.78 -9.28
N ARG A 172 8.33 -5.06 -9.04
CA ARG A 172 9.13 -6.18 -9.56
C ARG A 172 8.27 -7.38 -9.94
N ILE A 173 8.64 -8.04 -11.02
CA ILE A 173 8.11 -9.34 -11.42
C ILE A 173 9.27 -10.33 -11.53
N ARG A 174 9.01 -11.59 -11.17
CA ARG A 174 9.94 -12.72 -11.33
C ARG A 174 9.14 -13.94 -11.75
N TYR A 175 9.41 -14.51 -12.91
CA TYR A 175 8.89 -15.83 -13.30
C TYR A 175 9.91 -16.93 -12.93
N VAL A 176 9.41 -18.09 -12.47
CA VAL A 176 10.22 -19.25 -12.08
C VAL A 176 9.66 -20.48 -12.80
N GLU A 177 10.24 -20.77 -13.96
CA GLU A 177 9.86 -21.86 -14.87
C GLU A 177 9.80 -23.22 -14.16
N SER A 178 10.85 -23.57 -13.40
CA SER A 178 10.97 -24.85 -12.68
C SER A 178 9.90 -25.11 -11.61
N LYS A 179 9.16 -24.08 -11.19
CA LYS A 179 8.05 -24.18 -10.22
C LYS A 179 6.69 -23.81 -10.82
N ASN A 180 6.63 -23.50 -12.12
CA ASN A 180 5.43 -23.02 -12.81
C ASN A 180 4.71 -21.89 -12.05
N CYS A 181 5.50 -20.96 -11.49
CA CYS A 181 5.01 -19.87 -10.66
C CYS A 181 5.73 -18.55 -10.93
N GLY A 182 5.06 -17.46 -10.59
CA GLY A 182 5.58 -16.11 -10.65
C GLY A 182 5.35 -15.36 -9.34
N PHE A 183 6.13 -14.32 -9.15
CA PHE A 183 5.99 -13.38 -8.04
C PHE A 183 5.80 -11.98 -8.60
N VAL A 184 4.77 -11.28 -8.13
CA VAL A 184 4.42 -9.92 -8.56
C VAL A 184 4.41 -9.02 -7.33
N LYS A 185 5.40 -8.14 -7.22
CA LYS A 185 5.46 -7.08 -6.20
C LYS A 185 4.91 -5.79 -6.78
N PHE A 186 3.86 -5.26 -6.16
CA PHE A 186 3.33 -3.93 -6.44
C PHE A 186 4.06 -2.85 -5.62
N LYS A 187 4.00 -1.61 -6.08
CA LYS A 187 4.47 -0.42 -5.35
C LYS A 187 3.64 -0.18 -4.08
N TYR A 188 2.34 -0.46 -4.14
CA TYR A 188 1.38 -0.26 -3.05
C TYR A 188 0.61 -1.53 -2.68
N GLN A 189 0.26 -1.64 -1.40
CA GLN A 189 -0.49 -2.78 -0.87
C GLN A 189 -1.92 -2.86 -1.44
N ALA A 190 -2.61 -1.73 -1.63
CA ALA A 190 -3.99 -1.71 -2.17
C ALA A 190 -4.07 -2.32 -3.57
N ASN A 191 -3.09 -2.05 -4.44
CA ASN A 191 -3.04 -2.68 -5.77
C ASN A 191 -2.77 -4.19 -5.68
N ALA A 192 -1.97 -4.66 -4.72
CA ALA A 192 -1.77 -6.09 -4.50
C ALA A 192 -3.05 -6.78 -3.99
N GLU A 193 -3.77 -6.17 -3.05
CA GLU A 193 -5.07 -6.65 -2.56
C GLU A 193 -6.10 -6.71 -3.71
N PHE A 194 -6.20 -5.63 -4.50
CA PHE A 194 -7.09 -5.54 -5.65
C PHE A 194 -6.75 -6.58 -6.73
N ALA A 195 -5.48 -6.69 -7.09
CA ALA A 195 -5.01 -7.63 -8.11
C ALA A 195 -5.14 -9.08 -7.66
N LYS A 196 -5.00 -9.39 -6.37
CA LYS A 196 -5.27 -10.73 -5.83
C LYS A 196 -6.70 -11.17 -6.14
N GLU A 197 -7.67 -10.31 -5.85
CA GLU A 197 -9.09 -10.64 -6.05
C GLU A 197 -9.47 -10.65 -7.53
N ALA A 198 -8.90 -9.76 -8.34
CA ALA A 198 -9.15 -9.67 -9.77
C ALA A 198 -8.55 -10.84 -10.58
N MET A 199 -7.32 -11.27 -10.24
CA MET A 199 -6.58 -12.30 -10.99
C MET A 199 -6.78 -13.74 -10.49
N SER A 200 -7.42 -13.93 -9.33
CA SER A 200 -7.84 -15.26 -8.88
C SER A 200 -8.77 -15.92 -9.90
N ASN A 201 -8.50 -17.18 -10.26
CA ASN A 201 -9.26 -17.95 -11.24
C ASN A 201 -9.28 -17.37 -12.67
N GLN A 202 -8.43 -16.40 -13.01
CA GLN A 202 -8.33 -15.86 -14.37
C GLN A 202 -7.46 -16.70 -15.30
N THR A 203 -7.58 -16.46 -16.60
CA THR A 203 -6.74 -17.08 -17.64
C THR A 203 -5.45 -16.28 -17.91
N LEU A 204 -4.41 -17.00 -18.33
CA LEU A 204 -3.27 -16.59 -19.17
C LEU A 204 -3.64 -15.74 -20.40
N LEU A 205 -4.66 -16.24 -21.10
CA LEU A 205 -4.91 -16.01 -22.52
C LEU A 205 -5.37 -14.58 -22.81
N LEU A 206 -5.13 -14.13 -24.04
CA LEU A 206 -5.45 -12.80 -24.53
C LEU A 206 -6.31 -12.96 -25.80
N PRO A 207 -7.17 -11.98 -26.15
CA PRO A 207 -7.99 -12.04 -27.36
C PRO A 207 -7.22 -12.18 -28.69
N SER A 208 -5.88 -12.04 -28.67
CA SER A 208 -4.98 -12.25 -29.80
C SER A 208 -4.49 -13.70 -29.96
N ASP A 209 -4.70 -14.56 -28.95
CA ASP A 209 -4.34 -15.98 -29.01
C ASP A 209 -5.40 -16.78 -29.75
N LYS A 210 -4.98 -17.81 -30.50
CA LYS A 210 -5.90 -18.72 -31.19
C LYS A 210 -6.75 -19.54 -30.21
N GLU A 211 -6.16 -19.84 -29.06
CA GLU A 211 -6.70 -20.63 -27.97
C GLU A 211 -7.64 -19.80 -27.06
N TRP A 212 -7.89 -18.53 -27.39
CA TRP A 212 -8.71 -17.62 -26.59
C TRP A 212 -10.14 -18.12 -26.39
N ASP A 213 -10.78 -18.71 -27.39
CA ASP A 213 -12.17 -19.15 -27.29
C ASP A 213 -12.31 -20.37 -26.35
N ASP A 214 -11.28 -21.22 -26.33
CA ASP A 214 -11.14 -22.42 -25.50
C ASP A 214 -10.49 -22.12 -24.13
N ARG A 215 -10.29 -20.84 -23.78
CA ARG A 215 -9.67 -20.41 -22.51
C ARG A 215 -10.31 -20.97 -21.24
N ARG A 216 -11.55 -21.50 -21.33
CA ARG A 216 -12.28 -22.13 -20.21
C ARG A 216 -11.88 -23.59 -19.97
N GLU A 217 -11.23 -24.25 -20.93
CA GLU A 217 -10.74 -25.62 -20.80
C GLU A 217 -9.42 -25.69 -20.00
N GLY A 218 -8.73 -24.56 -19.87
CA GLY A 218 -7.56 -24.41 -19.01
C GLY A 218 -7.89 -24.43 -17.52
N THR A 219 -6.88 -24.13 -16.70
CA THR A 219 -7.00 -24.03 -15.24
C THR A 219 -6.80 -22.60 -14.78
N GLY A 220 -7.72 -22.09 -13.95
CA GLY A 220 -7.64 -20.74 -13.40
C GLY A 220 -6.39 -20.50 -12.55
N LEU A 221 -5.81 -19.30 -12.69
CA LEU A 221 -4.66 -18.86 -11.91
C LEU A 221 -4.89 -19.01 -10.40
N LEU A 222 -3.85 -19.49 -9.71
CA LEU A 222 -3.78 -19.45 -8.25
C LEU A 222 -3.10 -18.16 -7.82
N VAL A 223 -3.82 -17.25 -7.15
CA VAL A 223 -3.24 -16.02 -6.61
C VAL A 223 -3.33 -16.02 -5.08
N LYS A 224 -2.17 -15.94 -4.43
CA LYS A 224 -2.01 -16.00 -2.97
C LYS A 224 -1.08 -14.90 -2.50
N TRP A 225 -1.09 -14.62 -1.20
CA TRP A 225 -0.01 -13.83 -0.60
C TRP A 225 1.32 -14.58 -0.70
N ALA A 226 2.39 -13.87 -1.04
CA ALA A 226 3.72 -14.48 -1.06
C ALA A 226 4.26 -14.63 0.37
N ASN A 227 4.89 -15.77 0.64
CA ASN A 227 5.81 -15.93 1.77
C ASN A 227 7.05 -15.02 1.59
N GLU A 228 7.88 -14.92 2.63
CA GLU A 228 9.18 -14.27 2.51
C GLU A 228 10.05 -14.97 1.45
N ASP A 229 10.76 -14.18 0.65
CA ASP A 229 11.70 -14.72 -0.34
C ASP A 229 12.87 -15.36 0.42
N PRO A 230 13.18 -16.66 0.21
CA PRO A 230 14.30 -17.31 0.88
C PRO A 230 15.66 -16.83 0.34
N ASP A 231 15.70 -16.06 -0.75
CA ASP A 231 16.92 -15.46 -1.29
C ASP A 231 17.48 -14.38 -0.33
N PRO A 232 18.70 -14.56 0.24
CA PRO A 232 19.31 -13.56 1.13
C PRO A 232 19.47 -12.18 0.48
N ALA A 233 19.66 -12.10 -0.84
CA ALA A 233 19.74 -10.83 -1.54
C ALA A 233 18.39 -10.11 -1.61
N ALA A 234 17.28 -10.84 -1.66
CA ALA A 234 15.93 -10.27 -1.58
C ALA A 234 15.61 -9.80 -0.15
N GLN A 235 16.00 -10.58 0.87
CA GLN A 235 15.84 -10.21 2.27
C GLN A 235 16.62 -8.95 2.63
N LYS A 236 17.88 -8.84 2.21
CA LYS A 236 18.70 -7.64 2.43
C LYS A 236 18.06 -6.39 1.81
N ARG A 237 17.57 -6.47 0.57
CA ARG A 237 16.87 -5.37 -0.10
C ARG A 237 15.58 -4.96 0.61
N LEU A 238 14.81 -5.92 1.13
CA LEU A 238 13.61 -5.62 1.93
C LEU A 238 13.96 -4.90 3.24
N GLN A 239 15.06 -5.29 3.90
CA GLN A 239 15.57 -4.57 5.07
C GLN A 239 16.07 -3.16 4.73
N GLU A 240 16.69 -2.97 3.56
CA GLU A 240 17.11 -1.66 3.06
C GLU A 240 15.90 -0.76 2.75
N GLU A 241 14.84 -1.28 2.11
CA GLU A 241 13.55 -0.60 1.86
C GLU A 241 12.87 -0.19 3.19
N LEU A 242 12.77 -1.10 4.16
CA LEU A 242 12.17 -0.82 5.47
C LEU A 242 12.97 0.23 6.27
N LYS A 243 14.30 0.25 6.14
CA LYS A 243 15.16 1.27 6.76
C LYS A 243 14.92 2.65 6.13
N LEU A 244 14.79 2.72 4.80
CA LEU A 244 14.49 3.97 4.08
C LEU A 244 13.08 4.48 4.42
N GLU A 245 12.05 3.63 4.42
CA GLU A 245 10.69 4.00 4.85
C GLU A 245 10.71 4.55 6.30
N SER A 246 11.43 3.90 7.22
CA SER A 246 11.58 4.34 8.62
C SER A 246 12.31 5.68 8.76
N LEU A 247 13.37 5.91 7.99
CA LEU A 247 14.10 7.19 7.98
C LEU A 247 13.22 8.34 7.44
N ASN A 248 12.47 8.09 6.37
CA ASN A 248 11.55 9.08 5.81
C ASN A 248 10.45 9.46 6.81
N MET A 249 9.88 8.48 7.54
CA MET A 249 8.93 8.76 8.62
C MET A 249 9.56 9.60 9.74
N MET A 250 10.80 9.30 10.15
CA MET A 250 11.51 10.09 11.17
C MET A 250 11.73 11.55 10.71
N VAL A 251 12.10 11.78 9.45
CA VAL A 251 12.26 13.12 8.88
C VAL A 251 10.92 13.88 8.85
N HIS A 252 9.83 13.23 8.45
CA HIS A 252 8.49 13.83 8.47
C HIS A 252 8.05 14.24 9.89
N LEU A 253 8.29 13.39 10.89
CA LEU A 253 7.95 13.71 12.29
C LEU A 253 8.76 14.91 12.82
N ILE A 254 10.06 15.00 12.49
CA ILE A 254 10.90 16.15 12.85
C ILE A 254 10.37 17.43 12.19
N ASN A 255 10.13 17.41 10.87
CA ASN A 255 9.65 18.57 10.13
C ASN A 255 8.27 19.07 10.62
N ASN A 256 7.36 18.15 10.93
CA ASN A 256 6.05 18.50 11.49
C ASN A 256 6.20 19.16 12.87
N ASN A 257 7.06 18.63 13.75
CA ASN A 257 7.32 19.23 15.06
C ASN A 257 7.97 20.62 14.95
N THR A 258 8.88 20.85 13.99
CA THR A 258 9.47 22.18 13.78
C THR A 258 8.47 23.21 13.26
N ASN A 259 7.47 22.81 12.47
CA ASN A 259 6.42 23.70 12.00
C ASN A 259 5.40 24.03 13.11
N SER A 260 5.02 23.04 13.92
CA SER A 260 4.13 23.25 15.08
C SER A 260 4.74 24.18 16.14
N ALA A 261 6.07 24.13 16.35
CA ALA A 261 6.77 25.01 17.28
C ALA A 261 6.86 26.49 16.82
N GLY A 262 6.46 26.81 15.58
CA GLY A 262 6.55 28.16 15.02
C GLY A 262 5.32 29.06 15.21
N THR A 263 4.24 28.59 15.83
CA THR A 263 2.91 29.25 15.76
C THR A 263 2.29 29.60 17.13
N GLU A 264 3.10 29.79 18.18
CA GLU A 264 2.62 30.24 19.50
C GLU A 264 3.42 31.43 20.09
N VAL A 265 3.58 32.53 19.34
CA VAL A 265 3.96 33.82 19.94
C VAL A 265 3.16 34.99 19.33
N ASN A 266 2.64 35.84 20.20
CA ASN A 266 2.03 37.15 19.96
C ASN A 266 0.71 37.22 19.16
N ASN A 267 -0.39 37.18 19.93
CA ASN A 267 -1.57 37.98 19.61
C ASN A 267 -2.04 38.75 20.86
N LYS A 268 -1.39 39.88 21.15
CA LYS A 268 -1.87 40.90 22.11
C LYS A 268 -1.61 42.32 21.61
N ASN A 269 -2.73 43.04 21.44
CA ASN A 269 -2.90 44.49 21.51
C ASN A 269 -2.22 45.37 20.44
N ASN A 270 -3.06 45.86 19.51
CA ASN A 270 -2.83 47.10 18.78
C ASN A 270 -3.11 48.30 19.70
N GLU A 271 -2.16 49.25 19.81
CA GLU A 271 -2.48 50.67 19.98
C GLU A 271 -1.35 51.56 19.42
N ARG A 272 -1.52 52.88 19.44
CA ARG A 272 -1.21 53.76 18.30
C ARG A 272 0.02 54.69 18.47
N LEU A 273 0.52 55.17 17.32
CA LEU A 273 1.21 56.45 17.05
C LEU A 273 2.75 56.62 17.24
N ASP A 274 3.41 56.65 16.07
CA ASP A 274 4.20 57.79 15.54
C ASP A 274 5.65 58.05 16.01
N ARG A 275 6.61 57.91 15.06
CA ARG A 275 7.66 58.92 14.71
C ARG A 275 8.62 58.47 13.58
N THR A 276 9.14 59.50 12.92
CA THR A 276 9.93 59.64 11.67
C THR A 276 11.25 58.85 11.49
N PHE A 277 11.66 58.67 10.22
CA PHE A 277 12.89 58.04 9.69
C PHE A 277 14.22 58.76 10.06
N PRO A 278 15.42 58.14 9.88
CA PRO A 278 16.08 58.10 8.55
C PRO A 278 16.73 56.74 8.16
N GLU A 279 17.20 56.66 6.91
CA GLU A 279 17.76 55.47 6.26
C GLU A 279 19.17 55.05 6.74
N ALA A 280 19.46 53.75 6.68
CA ALA A 280 20.83 53.22 6.57
C ALA A 280 20.85 51.86 5.82
N SER A 281 21.72 51.76 4.81
CA SER A 281 21.94 50.60 3.95
C SER A 281 23.00 49.61 4.49
N VAL A 282 22.78 48.29 4.42
CA VAL A 282 23.82 47.26 4.12
C VAL A 282 23.18 46.01 3.48
N ASP A 283 23.89 45.41 2.53
CA ASP A 283 23.53 44.24 1.72
C ASP A 283 23.45 42.84 2.39
N ASN A 284 22.78 41.92 1.68
CA ASN A 284 23.11 40.50 1.49
C ASN A 284 23.31 39.56 2.71
N VAL A 285 22.32 38.68 2.98
CA VAL A 285 22.60 37.28 3.36
C VAL A 285 21.74 36.31 2.54
N LYS A 286 22.38 35.32 1.93
CA LYS A 286 21.80 34.36 0.97
C LYS A 286 20.85 33.36 1.65
N LYS A 287 19.70 33.07 1.01
CA LYS A 287 18.94 31.82 1.24
C LYS A 287 19.86 30.63 0.96
N ARG A 288 20.23 29.85 1.98
CA ARG A 288 21.03 28.63 1.83
C ARG A 288 20.11 27.42 1.66
N LEU A 289 19.63 27.19 0.44
CA LEU A 289 19.15 25.87 0.02
C LEU A 289 20.34 24.89 0.12
N LEU A 290 20.13 23.72 0.72
CA LEU A 290 21.14 22.66 0.75
C LEU A 290 20.87 21.65 -0.39
N PRO A 291 21.84 21.41 -1.28
CA PRO A 291 21.73 20.39 -2.31
C PRO A 291 22.18 19.02 -1.78
N LEU A 292 21.40 17.97 -2.04
CA LEU A 292 21.82 16.57 -1.85
C LEU A 292 21.37 15.73 -3.05
N ASP A 293 22.04 15.99 -4.18
CA ASP A 293 22.14 15.05 -5.29
C ASP A 293 23.63 14.87 -5.59
N ASN A 294 24.26 13.94 -4.87
CA ASN A 294 25.56 13.31 -5.14
C ASN A 294 25.91 12.36 -3.98
N GLY A 295 26.40 11.16 -4.31
CA GLY A 295 26.65 10.09 -3.33
C GLY A 295 27.78 10.42 -2.35
N MET A 296 27.44 10.58 -1.08
CA MET A 296 28.37 10.50 0.05
C MET A 296 27.88 9.42 1.02
N GLU A 297 28.79 8.59 1.53
CA GLU A 297 28.47 7.48 2.41
C GLU A 297 27.90 7.96 3.76
N SER A 298 26.93 7.21 4.29
CA SER A 298 26.11 7.58 5.45
C SER A 298 26.89 7.87 6.74
N ASP A 299 28.07 7.28 6.86
CA ASP A 299 28.81 7.22 8.12
C ASP A 299 29.48 8.57 8.45
N ASP A 300 29.87 9.33 7.42
CA ASP A 300 30.51 10.63 7.55
C ASP A 300 29.56 11.72 8.09
N PHE A 301 28.25 11.55 7.87
CA PHE A 301 27.20 12.41 8.44
C PHE A 301 26.95 12.13 9.92
N ILE A 302 26.92 10.85 10.30
CA ILE A 302 26.75 10.41 11.70
C ILE A 302 27.93 10.86 12.56
N GLU A 303 29.15 10.85 12.02
CA GLU A 303 30.33 11.30 12.76
C GLU A 303 30.33 12.82 13.03
N LYS A 304 29.85 13.62 12.07
CA LYS A 304 29.64 15.07 12.26
C LYS A 304 28.60 15.36 13.35
N LEU A 305 27.47 14.64 13.39
CA LEU A 305 26.47 14.76 14.46
C LEU A 305 27.03 14.43 15.85
N LYS A 306 27.88 13.40 15.97
CA LYS A 306 28.57 13.06 17.23
C LYS A 306 29.53 14.17 17.68
N LYS A 307 30.23 14.82 16.76
CA LYS A 307 31.13 15.96 17.06
C LYS A 307 30.36 17.18 17.59
N VAL A 308 29.20 17.52 17.01
CA VAL A 308 28.33 18.62 17.50
C VAL A 308 27.88 18.37 18.95
N LYS A 309 27.43 17.15 19.28
CA LYS A 309 26.97 16.78 20.64
C LYS A 309 28.09 16.83 21.70
N LYS A 310 29.37 16.74 21.29
CA LYS A 310 30.55 16.81 22.16
C LYS A 310 31.05 18.25 22.43
N ASN A 311 30.63 19.22 21.62
CA ASN A 311 30.92 20.64 21.88
C ASN A 311 29.91 21.25 22.86
N ILE A 312 28.61 20.95 22.69
CA ILE A 312 27.54 21.43 23.60
C ILE A 312 27.77 21.01 25.06
N SER A 313 28.37 19.83 25.29
CA SER A 313 28.68 19.33 26.63
C SER A 313 29.94 19.94 27.28
N ARG A 314 30.66 20.84 26.58
CA ARG A 314 31.85 21.54 27.12
C ARG A 314 31.60 22.98 27.57
N GLU A 315 30.53 23.62 27.10
CA GLU A 315 30.27 25.04 27.39
C GLU A 315 29.55 25.28 28.74
N ASN A 316 28.97 24.24 29.36
CA ASN A 316 28.17 24.34 30.58
C ASN A 316 28.92 24.05 31.90
N ILE A 317 30.23 24.33 31.99
CA ILE A 317 30.99 24.25 33.26
C ILE A 317 31.75 25.56 33.53
N SER A 318 31.02 26.62 33.89
CA SER A 318 31.58 27.73 34.68
C SER A 318 30.50 28.59 35.34
N SER A 319 30.14 28.26 36.59
CA SER A 319 29.81 29.22 37.66
C SER A 319 29.37 28.48 38.93
N LYS A 320 30.02 28.80 40.05
CA LYS A 320 29.53 28.49 41.42
C LYS A 320 29.12 29.81 42.08
N PRO A 321 28.10 29.77 42.96
CA PRO A 321 28.18 30.48 44.24
C PRO A 321 28.05 29.51 45.43
N SER A 322 28.18 30.05 46.64
CA SER A 322 28.63 29.31 47.82
C SER A 322 27.71 29.37 49.05
N VAL A 323 27.51 28.20 49.68
CA VAL A 323 27.31 27.95 51.14
C VAL A 323 26.03 28.44 51.83
N GLY A 324 25.34 27.47 52.47
CA GLY A 324 24.50 27.66 53.66
C GLY A 324 24.26 26.30 54.34
N LYS A 325 24.62 26.14 55.63
CA LYS A 325 24.50 24.88 56.40
C LYS A 325 23.27 24.87 57.32
N LEU A 326 22.55 23.74 57.36
CA LEU A 326 21.73 23.16 58.45
C LEU A 326 21.36 21.70 58.05
N GLY A 327 20.97 20.77 58.93
CA GLY A 327 20.88 20.89 60.39
C GLY A 327 20.57 19.61 61.22
N GLY A 328 20.21 18.46 60.65
CA GLY A 328 19.73 17.30 61.43
C GLY A 328 19.52 16.01 60.61
N PRO A 329 19.25 14.84 61.24
CA PRO A 329 19.68 13.54 60.68
C PRO A 329 18.56 12.51 60.34
N LEU A 330 18.94 11.60 59.44
CA LEU A 330 18.64 10.14 59.36
C LEU A 330 17.22 9.60 59.69
N LEU A 331 16.59 8.93 58.72
CA LEU A 331 15.78 7.73 58.95
C LEU A 331 15.63 6.91 57.65
N ASP A 332 15.72 5.57 57.79
CA ASP A 332 15.80 4.55 56.73
C ASP A 332 14.44 3.84 56.44
N TYR A 333 14.46 2.83 55.54
CA TYR A 333 13.41 1.83 55.23
C TYR A 333 12.20 2.39 54.41
N LEU A 334 11.65 1.72 53.37
CA LEU A 334 11.90 0.39 52.78
C LEU A 334 11.54 0.33 51.28
N SER A 335 12.12 -0.65 50.58
CA SER A 335 11.56 -1.21 49.34
C SER A 335 10.57 -2.32 49.71
N SER A 336 9.43 -2.39 49.03
CA SER A 336 8.49 -3.52 49.10
C SER A 336 8.19 -4.01 47.69
N ASP A 337 8.67 -5.21 47.38
CA ASP A 337 8.21 -6.03 46.25
C ASP A 337 6.88 -6.75 46.61
N GLU A 338 6.31 -7.48 45.64
CA GLU A 338 4.99 -8.18 45.63
C GLU A 338 3.80 -7.21 45.41
N ASP A 339 2.96 -7.35 44.38
CA ASP A 339 2.35 -8.56 43.78
C ASP A 339 2.67 -8.84 42.28
#